data_AF-A0A944N9W1-F1
#
_entry.id   AF-A0A944N9W1-F1
#
_cell.length_a   1.000
_cell.length_b   1.000
_cell.length_c   1.000
_cell.angle_alpha   90.00
_cell.angle_beta   90.00
_cell.angle_gamma   90.00
#
_symmetry.space_group_name_H-M   'P 1'
#
loop_
_entity.id
_entity.type
_entity.pdbx_description
1 polymer ?
#
loop_
_entity_poly.entity_id
_entity_poly.type
_entity_poly.pdbx_seq_one_letter_code
_entity_poly.pdbx_strand_id
1 'polypeptide(L)'
;MGLIFLLIGRAAHPRFIPSKTPEMIKGRITLLKQSWQQQELVDLLAAYSSGYRRGLDRKSRRMHNRLYIAHLFTPSGIHLSALLWGVMLLLQLTRHLFPKFDSKKRLAIVMPIMISLIPFILLGGYYSIKRICALRLLTMIKVGSVQIVTPTIAFFLVFLFDYLWGSYDLSPNSFAYSFIFLGSIVTMGRGRPKVAIPLALLGGQVVVALVTQVPLNPIAFGIGLIITAIFSAVFPLLLLIFWATPSILPSYGQWPLQLLYQIVEWGYALVVDYRGLTITAPLFLGMILWSLLPIRRWRQGLVISLLLLLIDSNPILNLPADRFYARPPNRVVVPISRQQMRESSRKSDGYHVVYRNGLSCRYRIGHGRHQRRCYRR
;
A
#
# COMPACT_ATOMS: atom_id res chain seq x y z
N MET A 1 -19.49 -3.86 -4.42
CA MET A 1 -18.27 -4.65 -4.72
C MET A 1 -17.99 -4.77 -6.22
N GLY A 2 -18.94 -5.13 -7.09
CA GLY A 2 -18.71 -5.28 -8.54
C GLY A 2 -18.10 -4.05 -9.25
N LEU A 3 -18.55 -2.84 -8.92
CA LEU A 3 -17.96 -1.59 -9.44
C LEU A 3 -16.48 -1.42 -9.02
N ILE A 4 -16.14 -1.78 -7.78
CA ILE A 4 -14.77 -1.72 -7.26
C ILE A 4 -13.88 -2.73 -8.00
N PHE A 5 -14.37 -3.94 -8.28
CA PHE A 5 -13.64 -4.93 -9.08
C PHE A 5 -13.35 -4.44 -10.51
N LEU A 6 -14.33 -3.81 -11.17
CA LEU A 6 -14.15 -3.21 -12.50
C LEU A 6 -13.13 -2.06 -12.49
N LEU A 7 -13.15 -1.23 -11.44
CA LEU A 7 -12.20 -0.12 -11.28
C LEU A 7 -10.78 -0.64 -10.96
N ILE A 8 -10.61 -1.68 -10.14
CA ILE A 8 -9.29 -2.30 -9.89
C ILE A 8 -8.71 -2.92 -11.17
N GLY A 9 -9.54 -3.60 -11.98
CA GLY A 9 -9.13 -4.19 -13.25
C GLY A 9 -8.60 -3.14 -14.25
N ARG A 10 -9.24 -1.96 -14.34
CA ARG A 10 -8.75 -0.83 -15.13
C ARG A 10 -7.50 -0.17 -14.52
N ALA A 11 -7.38 -0.15 -13.19
CA ALA A 11 -6.22 0.35 -12.47
C ALA A 11 -4.96 -0.54 -12.58
N ALA A 12 -5.03 -1.71 -13.21
CA ALA A 12 -3.86 -2.56 -13.47
C ALA A 12 -2.90 -1.96 -14.53
N HIS A 13 -3.35 -0.99 -15.35
CA HIS A 13 -2.54 -0.34 -16.39
C HIS A 13 -2.66 1.20 -16.53
N PRO A 14 -2.49 2.04 -15.48
CA PRO A 14 -2.42 3.48 -15.63
C PRO A 14 -0.95 3.94 -15.71
N ARG A 15 -0.66 4.88 -16.62
CA ARG A 15 0.60 5.63 -16.60
C ARG A 15 0.56 6.57 -15.41
N PHE A 16 1.07 6.12 -14.27
CA PHE A 16 1.29 7.01 -13.12
C PHE A 16 2.38 8.03 -13.50
N ILE A 17 1.98 9.27 -13.70
CA ILE A 17 2.91 10.40 -13.82
C ILE A 17 3.17 10.87 -12.39
N PRO A 18 4.34 10.60 -11.80
CA PRO A 18 4.62 11.05 -10.44
C PRO A 18 4.50 12.58 -10.39
N SER A 19 3.64 13.08 -9.49
CA SER A 19 3.60 14.51 -9.18
C SER A 19 5.01 14.99 -8.86
N LYS A 20 5.41 16.17 -9.36
CA LYS A 20 6.70 16.79 -9.02
C LYS A 20 6.80 16.83 -7.50
N THR A 21 7.82 16.19 -6.94
CA THR A 21 8.09 16.24 -5.50
C THR A 21 8.32 17.71 -5.12
N PRO A 22 7.64 18.22 -4.07
CA PRO A 22 7.85 19.58 -3.59
C PRO A 22 9.33 19.87 -3.34
N GLU A 23 9.81 21.04 -3.77
CA GLU A 23 11.21 21.44 -3.61
C GLU A 23 11.66 21.45 -2.14
N MET A 24 10.76 21.78 -1.22
CA MET A 24 10.99 21.70 0.22
C MET A 24 11.43 20.29 0.66
N ILE A 25 10.78 19.23 0.15
CA ILE A 25 11.15 17.84 0.50
C ILE A 25 12.52 17.50 -0.08
N LYS A 26 12.82 17.92 -1.32
CA LYS A 26 14.13 17.66 -1.93
C LYS A 26 15.25 18.37 -1.18
N GLY A 27 15.09 19.66 -0.89
CA GLY A 27 16.06 20.43 -0.11
C GLY A 27 16.30 19.80 1.26
N ARG A 28 15.23 19.31 1.89
CA ARG A 28 15.34 18.62 3.18
C ARG A 28 16.11 17.30 3.11
N ILE A 29 15.87 16.50 2.07
CA ILE A 29 16.64 15.27 1.83
C ILE A 29 18.11 15.62 1.64
N THR A 30 18.44 16.62 0.81
CA THR A 30 19.83 17.04 0.59
C THR A 30 20.54 17.43 1.88
N LEU A 31 19.88 18.20 2.76
CA LEU A 31 20.44 18.57 4.07
C LEU A 31 20.71 17.35 4.95
N LEU A 32 19.78 16.39 5.00
CA LEU A 32 19.95 15.15 5.78
C LEU A 32 21.06 14.26 5.19
N LYS A 33 21.19 14.22 3.87
CA LYS A 33 22.28 13.50 3.18
C LYS A 33 23.65 14.10 3.47
N GLN A 34 23.73 15.41 3.72
CA GLN A 34 24.99 16.05 4.12
C GLN A 34 25.39 15.74 5.56
N SER A 35 24.42 15.51 6.45
CA SER A 35 24.69 15.27 7.87
C SER A 35 24.80 13.79 8.25
N TRP A 36 24.16 12.89 7.51
CA TRP A 36 24.12 11.46 7.83
C TRP A 36 25.13 10.65 7.00
N GLN A 37 25.86 9.75 7.65
CA GLN A 37 26.80 8.84 6.98
C GLN A 37 26.06 7.82 6.10
N GLN A 38 24.95 7.27 6.57
CA GLN A 38 24.19 6.23 5.86
C GLN A 38 23.10 6.84 4.97
N GLN A 39 23.43 7.06 3.71
CA GLN A 39 22.54 7.66 2.71
C GLN A 39 21.25 6.85 2.48
N GLU A 40 21.33 5.52 2.57
CA GLU A 40 20.20 4.61 2.43
C GLU A 40 19.13 4.85 3.50
N LEU A 41 19.56 5.12 4.73
CA LEU A 41 18.65 5.48 5.82
C LEU A 41 17.96 6.81 5.57
N VAL A 42 18.64 7.80 4.99
CA VAL A 42 18.00 9.07 4.61
C VAL A 42 16.91 8.84 3.55
N ASP A 43 17.20 8.01 2.55
CA ASP A 43 16.22 7.68 1.51
C ASP A 43 15.01 6.90 2.06
N LEU A 44 15.22 6.01 3.04
CA LEU A 44 14.15 5.34 3.78
C LEU A 44 13.31 6.32 4.61
N LEU A 45 13.96 7.22 5.36
CA LEU A 45 13.28 8.23 6.16
C LEU A 45 12.40 9.13 5.30
N ALA A 46 12.94 9.55 4.15
CA ALA A 46 12.22 10.35 3.17
C ALA A 46 11.02 9.58 2.61
N ALA A 47 11.18 8.30 2.30
CA ALA A 47 10.09 7.46 1.80
C ALA A 47 8.98 7.26 2.83
N TYR A 48 9.31 7.00 4.09
CA TYR A 48 8.32 6.86 5.18
C TYR A 48 7.62 8.19 5.51
N SER A 49 8.35 9.30 5.53
CA SER A 49 7.79 10.59 5.98
C SER A 49 7.01 11.32 4.88
N SER A 50 7.46 11.21 3.63
CA SER A 50 6.95 12.02 2.51
C SER A 50 6.47 11.21 1.31
N GLY A 51 6.68 9.89 1.29
CA GLY A 51 6.41 9.06 0.12
C GLY A 51 7.40 9.24 -1.02
N TYR A 52 8.53 9.95 -0.81
CA TYR A 52 9.58 10.09 -1.81
C TYR A 52 10.38 8.80 -1.97
N ARG A 53 10.07 8.02 -3.01
CA ARG A 53 10.66 6.69 -3.23
C ARG A 53 11.86 6.65 -4.19
N ARG A 54 12.24 7.77 -4.84
CA ARG A 54 13.22 7.73 -5.94
C ARG A 54 14.60 7.25 -5.51
N GLY A 55 15.05 7.62 -4.30
CA GLY A 55 16.33 7.20 -3.74
C GLY A 55 16.35 5.79 -3.16
N LEU A 56 15.18 5.15 -2.98
CA LEU A 56 15.13 3.80 -2.41
C LEU A 56 15.79 2.78 -3.35
N ASP A 57 16.74 2.05 -2.79
CA ASP A 57 17.43 0.94 -3.43
C ASP A 57 16.47 -0.22 -3.73
N ARG A 58 16.91 -1.13 -4.61
CA ARG A 58 16.07 -2.26 -5.05
C ARG A 58 15.84 -3.29 -3.95
N LYS A 59 16.80 -3.48 -3.03
CA LYS A 59 16.70 -4.44 -1.92
C LYS A 59 15.60 -3.98 -0.98
N SER A 60 15.63 -2.72 -0.52
CA SER A 60 14.57 -2.18 0.36
C SER A 60 13.18 -2.31 -0.24
N ARG A 61 13.01 -1.95 -1.52
CA ARG A 61 11.71 -2.09 -2.19
C ARG A 61 11.24 -3.55 -2.23
N ARG A 62 12.15 -4.48 -2.53
CA ARG A 62 11.85 -5.91 -2.59
C ARG A 62 11.42 -6.44 -1.22
N MET A 63 12.15 -6.10 -0.15
CA MET A 63 11.84 -6.54 1.21
C MET A 63 10.45 -6.06 1.64
N HIS A 64 10.17 -4.77 1.44
CA HIS A 64 8.88 -4.18 1.81
C HIS A 64 7.70 -4.74 1.01
N ASN A 65 7.89 -5.01 -0.29
CA ASN A 65 6.86 -5.65 -1.10
C ASN A 65 6.60 -7.09 -0.64
N ARG A 66 7.65 -7.86 -0.35
CA ARG A 66 7.54 -9.26 0.08
C ARG A 66 6.88 -9.41 1.45
N LEU A 67 7.06 -8.42 2.33
CA LEU A 67 6.41 -8.35 3.64
C LEU A 67 5.05 -7.64 3.63
N TYR A 68 4.50 -7.27 2.46
CA TYR A 68 3.25 -6.50 2.33
C TYR A 68 3.24 -5.13 3.05
N ILE A 69 4.40 -4.58 3.38
CA ILE A 69 4.58 -3.29 4.07
C ILE A 69 4.99 -2.14 3.14
N ALA A 70 4.93 -2.32 1.82
CA ALA A 70 5.24 -1.24 0.87
C ALA A 70 4.30 -0.01 0.98
N HIS A 71 3.15 -0.19 1.64
CA HIS A 71 2.23 0.89 1.97
C HIS A 71 2.81 1.87 3.01
N LEU A 72 3.85 1.48 3.76
CA LEU A 72 4.59 2.37 4.68
C LEU A 72 5.34 3.48 3.93
N PHE A 73 5.68 3.28 2.66
CA PHE A 73 6.29 4.32 1.82
C PHE A 73 5.25 5.28 1.19
N THR A 74 4.01 5.26 1.66
CA THR A 74 2.92 6.11 1.17
C THR A 74 2.21 6.67 2.37
N PRO A 75 2.32 7.98 2.62
CA PRO A 75 1.61 8.60 3.72
C PRO A 75 0.11 8.28 3.60
N SER A 76 -0.41 7.68 4.66
CA SER A 76 -1.69 6.98 4.71
C SER A 76 -2.33 7.10 6.10
N GLY A 77 -3.44 6.43 6.33
CA GLY A 77 -4.14 6.45 7.62
C GLY A 77 -3.31 5.98 8.80
N ILE A 78 -2.39 5.05 8.58
CA ILE A 78 -1.44 4.58 9.59
C ILE A 78 -0.55 5.74 10.05
N HIS A 79 -0.01 6.53 9.12
CA HIS A 79 0.83 7.69 9.41
C HIS A 79 0.05 8.77 10.18
N LEU A 80 -1.18 9.06 9.72
CA LEU A 80 -2.05 10.04 10.39
C LEU A 80 -2.42 9.59 11.81
N SER A 81 -2.74 8.30 11.98
CA SER A 81 -3.14 7.73 13.27
C SER A 81 -1.97 7.70 14.25
N ALA A 82 -0.78 7.34 13.77
CA ALA A 82 0.47 7.40 14.51
C ALA A 82 0.77 8.84 14.96
N LEU A 83 0.69 9.82 14.04
CA LEU A 83 0.92 11.23 14.38
C LEU A 83 -0.06 11.71 15.45
N LEU A 84 -1.36 11.42 15.30
CA LEU A 84 -2.37 11.79 16.28
C LEU A 84 -2.11 11.17 17.65
N TRP A 85 -1.71 9.89 17.67
CA TRP A 85 -1.34 9.21 18.91
C TRP A 85 -0.13 9.88 19.57
N GLY A 86 0.92 10.19 18.79
CA GLY A 86 2.10 10.90 19.29
C GLY A 86 1.77 12.29 19.87
N VAL A 87 0.94 13.08 19.18
CA VAL A 87 0.51 14.39 19.71
C VAL A 87 -0.33 14.23 20.98
N MET A 88 -1.22 13.23 21.04
CA MET A 88 -1.98 12.95 22.26
C MET A 88 -1.09 12.56 23.44
N LEU A 89 -0.05 11.76 23.20
CA LEU A 89 0.93 11.40 24.23
C LEU A 89 1.69 12.63 24.74
N LEU A 90 2.15 13.50 23.83
CA LEU A 90 2.81 14.76 24.20
C LEU A 90 1.89 15.66 25.04
N LEU A 91 0.62 15.78 24.68
CA LEU A 91 -0.37 16.55 25.45
C LEU A 91 -0.60 15.96 26.86
N GLN A 92 -0.57 14.64 27.00
CA GLN A 92 -0.66 13.99 28.32
C GLN A 92 0.59 14.24 29.17
N LEU A 93 1.77 14.23 28.57
CA LEU A 93 3.04 14.56 29.24
C LEU A 93 3.09 16.02 29.68
N THR A 94 2.73 16.97 28.80
CA THR A 94 2.70 18.40 29.13
C THR A 94 1.71 18.72 30.24
N ARG A 95 0.65 17.92 30.39
CA ARG A 95 -0.31 18.05 31.49
C ARG A 95 0.30 17.72 32.85
N HIS A 96 1.20 16.75 32.91
CA HIS A 96 1.92 16.44 34.15
C HIS A 96 2.84 17.61 34.55
N LEU A 97 3.36 18.33 33.55
CA LEU A 97 4.22 19.50 33.74
C LEU A 97 3.45 20.81 33.96
N PHE A 98 2.23 20.95 33.40
CA PHE A 98 1.42 22.17 33.44
C PHE A 98 -0.07 21.87 33.74
N PRO A 99 -0.43 21.61 35.01
CA PRO A 99 -1.76 21.15 35.40
C PRO A 99 -2.89 22.17 35.18
N LYS A 100 -2.59 23.45 34.92
CA LYS A 100 -3.58 24.53 34.74
C LYS A 100 -4.30 24.51 33.37
N PHE A 101 -3.87 23.66 32.43
CA PHE A 101 -4.53 23.49 31.11
C PHE A 101 -5.74 22.52 31.20
N ASP A 102 -6.85 22.96 31.80
CA ASP A 102 -8.02 22.11 32.09
C ASP A 102 -9.05 21.99 30.94
N SER A 103 -8.67 22.35 29.71
CA SER A 103 -9.56 22.37 28.54
C SER A 103 -9.78 20.99 27.87
N LYS A 104 -9.77 19.90 28.66
CA LYS A 104 -9.74 18.49 28.20
C LYS A 104 -10.80 18.14 27.16
N LYS A 105 -12.05 18.56 27.36
CA LYS A 105 -13.17 18.19 26.47
C LYS A 105 -13.11 18.94 25.15
N ARG A 106 -12.76 20.23 25.17
CA ARG A 106 -12.68 21.05 23.95
C ARG A 106 -11.47 20.65 23.11
N LEU A 107 -10.30 20.47 23.73
CA LEU A 107 -9.08 20.10 23.00
C LEU A 107 -9.20 18.70 22.36
N ALA A 108 -9.82 17.73 23.05
CA ALA A 108 -10.04 16.39 22.52
C ALA A 108 -10.98 16.33 21.29
N ILE A 109 -11.79 17.37 21.07
CA ILE A 109 -12.70 17.48 19.91
C ILE A 109 -12.06 18.35 18.82
N VAL A 110 -11.55 19.53 19.21
CA VAL A 110 -11.00 20.51 18.26
C VAL A 110 -9.73 20.00 17.59
N MET A 111 -8.80 19.39 18.35
CA MET A 111 -7.51 18.96 17.79
C MET A 111 -7.65 17.88 16.69
N PRO A 112 -8.47 16.82 16.86
CA PRO A 112 -8.71 15.88 15.77
C PRO A 112 -9.35 16.49 14.53
N ILE A 113 -10.24 17.48 14.69
CA ILE A 113 -10.86 18.20 13.57
C ILE A 113 -9.80 19.01 12.82
N MET A 114 -9.02 19.82 13.54
CA MET A 114 -7.95 20.64 12.96
C MET A 114 -6.94 19.79 12.19
N ILE A 115 -6.47 18.69 12.79
CA ILE A 115 -5.51 17.78 12.14
C ILE A 115 -6.13 17.09 10.92
N SER A 116 -7.44 16.82 10.93
CA SER A 116 -8.13 16.23 9.77
C SER A 116 -8.35 17.25 8.65
N LEU A 117 -8.43 18.55 8.95
CA LEU A 117 -8.59 19.62 7.96
C LEU A 117 -7.27 20.01 7.28
N ILE A 118 -6.14 19.95 8.01
CA ILE A 118 -4.81 20.32 7.50
C ILE A 118 -4.48 19.66 6.14
N PRO A 119 -4.69 18.34 5.93
CA PRO A 119 -4.40 17.69 4.65
C PRO A 119 -5.16 18.24 3.45
N PHE A 120 -6.36 18.80 3.65
CA PHE A 120 -7.13 19.38 2.54
C PHE A 120 -6.52 20.69 2.05
N ILE A 121 -5.93 21.47 2.96
CA ILE A 121 -5.37 22.79 2.68
C ILE A 121 -3.90 22.70 2.26
N LEU A 122 -3.08 21.93 3.01
CA LEU A 122 -1.62 21.95 2.86
C LEU A 122 -1.05 20.78 2.02
N LEU A 123 -1.78 19.68 1.88
CA LEU A 123 -1.24 18.45 1.29
C LEU A 123 -1.86 18.16 -0.09
N GLY A 124 -1.32 18.81 -1.12
CA GLY A 124 -1.61 18.47 -2.52
C GLY A 124 -1.16 17.04 -2.87
N GLY A 125 -2.01 16.25 -3.51
CA GLY A 125 -1.68 14.89 -3.99
C GLY A 125 -1.79 13.75 -2.96
N TYR A 126 -2.05 14.03 -1.68
CA TYR A 126 -2.18 13.02 -0.63
C TYR A 126 -3.60 12.46 -0.50
N TYR A 127 -4.14 11.93 -1.59
CA TYR A 127 -5.54 11.48 -1.68
C TYR A 127 -5.92 10.43 -0.63
N SER A 128 -5.04 9.46 -0.35
CA SER A 128 -5.31 8.44 0.68
C SER A 128 -5.50 9.03 2.08
N ILE A 129 -4.74 10.07 2.45
CA ILE A 129 -4.91 10.75 3.74
C ILE A 129 -6.22 11.54 3.74
N LYS A 130 -6.50 12.28 2.66
CA LYS A 130 -7.75 13.06 2.53
C LYS A 130 -8.99 12.19 2.70
N ARG A 131 -9.05 11.00 2.11
CA ARG A 131 -10.17 10.05 2.28
C ARG A 131 -10.39 9.65 3.74
N ILE A 132 -9.32 9.41 4.48
CA ILE A 132 -9.39 8.98 5.88
C ILE A 132 -9.79 10.14 6.79
N CYS A 133 -9.26 11.34 6.52
CA CYS A 133 -9.71 12.56 7.17
C CYS A 133 -11.19 12.85 6.90
N ALA A 134 -11.64 12.71 5.65
CA ALA A 134 -13.05 12.87 5.27
C ALA A 134 -13.96 11.89 6.02
N LEU A 135 -13.57 10.60 6.05
CA LEU A 135 -14.31 9.58 6.79
C LEU A 135 -14.42 9.97 8.27
N ARG A 136 -13.31 10.37 8.88
CA ARG A 136 -13.25 10.77 10.28
C ARG A 136 -14.15 11.97 10.56
N LEU A 137 -14.03 13.04 9.78
CA LEU A 137 -14.83 14.26 9.91
C LEU A 137 -16.33 13.95 9.80
N LEU A 138 -16.76 13.16 8.82
CA LEU A 138 -18.16 12.77 8.67
C LEU A 138 -18.66 11.96 9.87
N THR A 139 -17.86 11.02 10.39
CA THR A 139 -18.25 10.23 11.57
C THR A 139 -18.26 11.01 12.88
N MET A 140 -17.68 12.22 12.90
CA MET A 140 -17.72 13.12 14.06
C MET A 140 -18.99 13.97 14.12
N ILE A 141 -19.77 14.03 13.03
CA ILE A 141 -21.03 14.77 12.99
C ILE A 141 -22.05 14.08 13.90
N LYS A 142 -22.39 14.75 14.99
CA LYS A 142 -23.39 14.32 15.97
C LYS A 142 -24.39 15.46 16.20
N VAL A 143 -25.66 15.09 16.34
CA VAL A 143 -26.70 16.00 16.87
C VAL A 143 -27.10 15.45 18.23
N GLY A 144 -26.77 16.21 19.29
CA GLY A 144 -26.85 15.74 20.66
C GLY A 144 -25.94 14.52 20.90
N SER A 145 -26.50 13.46 21.47
CA SER A 145 -25.81 12.17 21.73
C SER A 145 -25.83 11.23 20.52
N VAL A 146 -26.64 11.52 19.50
CA VAL A 146 -26.88 10.62 18.37
C VAL A 146 -25.88 10.91 17.24
N GLN A 147 -25.21 9.85 16.79
CA GLN A 147 -24.34 9.92 15.61
C GLN A 147 -25.21 9.80 14.36
N ILE A 148 -25.31 10.89 13.59
CA ILE A 148 -26.15 10.96 12.38
C ILE A 148 -25.56 10.10 11.27
N VAL A 149 -24.24 10.18 11.07
CA VAL A 149 -23.55 9.49 9.99
C VAL A 149 -22.83 8.27 10.53
N THR A 150 -23.36 7.08 10.24
CA THR A 150 -22.69 5.82 10.59
C THR A 150 -21.39 5.66 9.77
N PRO A 151 -20.39 4.90 10.25
CA PRO A 151 -19.15 4.67 9.50
C PRO A 151 -19.37 4.11 8.09
N THR A 152 -20.42 3.29 7.90
CA THR A 152 -20.80 2.74 6.60
C THR A 152 -21.35 3.82 5.67
N ILE A 153 -22.23 4.70 6.15
CA ILE A 153 -22.73 5.83 5.35
C ILE A 153 -21.59 6.77 5.00
N ALA A 154 -20.74 7.11 5.99
CA ALA A 154 -19.57 7.94 5.77
C ALA A 154 -18.64 7.34 4.70
N PHE A 155 -18.42 6.02 4.71
CA PHE A 155 -17.62 5.33 3.70
C PHE A 155 -18.18 5.54 2.28
N PHE A 156 -19.48 5.33 2.08
CA PHE A 156 -20.09 5.52 0.76
C PHE A 156 -20.10 6.97 0.31
N LEU A 157 -20.32 7.92 1.23
CA LEU A 157 -20.23 9.35 0.93
C LEU A 157 -18.81 9.73 0.48
N VAL A 158 -17.78 9.32 1.23
CA VAL A 158 -16.38 9.59 0.85
C VAL A 158 -16.04 8.93 -0.49
N PHE A 159 -16.49 7.70 -0.73
CA PHE A 159 -16.29 7.02 -2.00
C PHE A 159 -16.89 7.82 -3.16
N LEU A 160 -18.17 8.21 -3.03
CA LEU A 160 -18.89 8.91 -4.08
C LEU A 160 -18.26 10.29 -4.36
N PHE A 161 -18.03 11.10 -3.31
CA PHE A 161 -17.46 12.43 -3.48
C PHE A 161 -16.03 12.38 -4.03
N ASP A 162 -15.17 11.49 -3.54
CA ASP A 162 -13.78 11.38 -4.03
C ASP A 162 -13.73 10.85 -5.47
N TYR A 163 -14.67 9.99 -5.85
CA TYR A 163 -14.82 9.53 -7.24
C TYR A 163 -15.25 10.68 -8.16
N LEU A 164 -16.31 11.42 -7.78
CA LEU A 164 -16.81 12.56 -8.56
C LEU A 164 -15.79 13.71 -8.68
N TRP A 165 -14.93 13.88 -7.68
CA TRP A 165 -13.85 14.87 -7.72
C TRP A 165 -12.64 14.44 -8.57
N GLY A 166 -12.71 13.29 -9.25
CA GLY A 166 -11.69 12.84 -10.20
C GLY A 166 -10.44 12.23 -9.55
N SER A 167 -10.43 11.93 -8.25
CA SER A 167 -9.27 11.31 -7.59
C SER A 167 -8.92 9.93 -8.16
N TYR A 168 -9.92 9.23 -8.73
CA TYR A 168 -9.71 7.97 -9.43
C TYR A 168 -8.87 8.15 -10.69
N ASP A 169 -9.12 9.17 -11.50
CA ASP A 169 -8.35 9.41 -12.73
C ASP A 169 -6.93 9.88 -12.43
N LEU A 170 -6.76 10.69 -11.37
CA LEU A 170 -5.45 11.19 -10.94
C LEU A 170 -4.59 10.10 -10.28
N SER A 171 -5.20 9.18 -9.52
CA SER A 171 -4.47 8.20 -8.71
C SER A 171 -5.23 6.87 -8.54
N PRO A 172 -5.47 6.10 -9.61
CA PRO A 172 -6.40 4.96 -9.60
C PRO A 172 -6.01 3.86 -8.62
N ASN A 173 -4.71 3.56 -8.50
CA ASN A 173 -4.19 2.58 -7.53
C ASN A 173 -4.40 3.04 -6.08
N SER A 174 -4.13 4.31 -5.79
CA SER A 174 -4.37 4.87 -4.46
C SER A 174 -5.86 4.79 -4.13
N PHE A 175 -6.73 5.16 -5.08
CA PHE A 175 -8.18 5.09 -4.93
C PHE A 175 -8.64 3.66 -4.60
N ALA A 176 -8.32 2.71 -5.48
CA ALA A 176 -8.71 1.32 -5.34
C ALA A 176 -8.26 0.71 -4.00
N TYR A 177 -6.96 0.80 -3.69
CA TYR A 177 -6.43 0.22 -2.45
C TYR A 177 -7.00 0.91 -1.21
N SER A 178 -7.17 2.23 -1.23
CA SER A 178 -7.75 2.95 -0.08
C SER A 178 -9.15 2.44 0.24
N PHE A 179 -10.03 2.27 -0.76
CA PHE A 179 -11.41 1.83 -0.52
C PHE A 179 -11.54 0.34 -0.24
N ILE A 180 -10.64 -0.51 -0.75
CA ILE A 180 -10.57 -1.92 -0.33
C ILE A 180 -10.24 -1.99 1.17
N PHE A 181 -9.14 -1.36 1.60
CA PHE A 181 -8.72 -1.44 3.00
C PHE A 181 -9.68 -0.72 3.95
N LEU A 182 -10.18 0.46 3.57
CA LEU A 182 -11.14 1.20 4.37
C LEU A 182 -12.48 0.44 4.46
N GLY A 183 -12.92 -0.16 3.36
CA GLY A 183 -14.12 -1.01 3.34
C GLY A 183 -13.96 -2.24 4.22
N SER A 184 -12.80 -2.91 4.18
CA SER A 184 -12.47 -4.02 5.07
C SER A 184 -12.56 -3.61 6.56
N ILE A 185 -12.07 -2.42 6.92
CA ILE A 185 -12.15 -1.94 8.31
C ILE A 185 -13.59 -1.56 8.69
N VAL A 186 -14.29 -0.82 7.83
CA VAL A 186 -15.65 -0.32 8.10
C VAL A 186 -16.66 -1.46 8.25
N THR A 187 -16.52 -2.52 7.45
CA THR A 187 -17.38 -3.72 7.53
C THR A 187 -17.19 -4.50 8.84
N MET A 188 -16.09 -4.31 9.56
CA MET A 188 -15.93 -4.93 10.89
C MET A 188 -16.77 -4.27 11.98
N GLY A 189 -17.33 -3.07 11.75
CA GLY A 189 -18.38 -2.47 12.56
C GLY A 189 -18.07 -2.29 14.07
N ARG A 190 -19.02 -1.71 14.80
CA ARG A 190 -19.00 -1.70 16.28
C ARG A 190 -19.58 -3.03 16.77
N GLY A 191 -18.85 -3.75 17.62
CA GLY A 191 -19.30 -5.01 18.23
C GLY A 191 -18.57 -6.28 17.79
N ARG A 192 -17.69 -6.22 16.79
CA ARG A 192 -16.78 -7.34 16.48
C ARG A 192 -15.50 -7.26 17.34
N PRO A 193 -14.88 -8.41 17.65
CA PRO A 193 -13.63 -8.43 18.41
C PRO A 193 -12.53 -7.69 17.63
N LYS A 194 -11.63 -6.98 18.32
CA LYS A 194 -10.53 -6.22 17.69
C LYS A 194 -9.61 -7.09 16.83
N VAL A 195 -9.50 -8.38 17.16
CA VAL A 195 -8.76 -9.40 16.38
C VAL A 195 -9.33 -9.56 14.95
N ALA A 196 -10.59 -9.17 14.71
CA ALA A 196 -11.18 -9.21 13.38
C ALA A 196 -10.58 -8.17 12.41
N ILE A 197 -9.94 -7.10 12.90
CA ILE A 197 -9.36 -6.06 12.04
C ILE A 197 -8.18 -6.60 11.21
N PRO A 198 -7.14 -7.23 11.80
CA PRO A 198 -6.10 -7.93 11.04
C PRO A 198 -6.63 -8.90 9.99
N LEU A 199 -7.69 -9.64 10.32
CA LEU A 199 -8.31 -10.61 9.41
C LEU A 199 -9.06 -9.94 8.26
N ALA A 200 -9.72 -8.82 8.53
CA ALA A 200 -10.35 -8.01 7.49
C ALA A 200 -9.32 -7.40 6.53
N LEU A 201 -8.17 -6.97 7.06
CA LEU A 201 -7.04 -6.49 6.25
C LEU A 201 -6.44 -7.61 5.40
N LEU A 202 -6.35 -8.84 5.95
CA LEU A 202 -5.97 -10.03 5.18
C LEU A 202 -6.97 -10.28 4.05
N GLY A 203 -8.27 -10.19 4.32
CA GLY A 203 -9.31 -10.27 3.29
C GLY A 203 -9.14 -9.23 2.19
N GLY A 204 -8.77 -7.99 2.56
CA GLY A 204 -8.40 -6.95 1.59
C GLY A 204 -7.20 -7.34 0.73
N GLN A 205 -6.14 -7.90 1.34
CA GLN A 205 -4.97 -8.40 0.59
C GLN A 205 -5.31 -9.57 -0.32
N VAL A 206 -6.25 -10.44 0.08
CA VAL A 206 -6.72 -11.56 -0.76
C VAL A 206 -7.46 -11.02 -1.99
N VAL A 207 -8.31 -10.00 -1.84
CA VAL A 207 -8.94 -9.32 -2.99
C VAL A 207 -7.87 -8.76 -3.93
N VAL A 208 -6.86 -8.09 -3.38
CA VAL A 208 -5.75 -7.54 -4.18
C VAL A 208 -4.98 -8.65 -4.89
N ALA A 209 -4.62 -9.73 -4.19
CA ALA A 209 -3.91 -10.87 -4.72
C ALA A 209 -4.71 -11.56 -5.86
N LEU A 210 -6.02 -11.69 -5.69
CA LEU A 210 -6.91 -12.24 -6.73
C LEU A 210 -6.92 -11.36 -7.98
N VAL A 211 -7.08 -10.04 -7.83
CA VAL A 211 -7.15 -9.16 -9.02
C VAL A 211 -5.78 -9.00 -9.69
N THR A 212 -4.71 -8.95 -8.91
CA THR A 212 -3.34 -8.78 -9.43
C THR A 212 -2.67 -10.09 -9.84
N GLN A 213 -3.27 -11.25 -9.51
CA GLN A 213 -2.72 -12.58 -9.76
C GLN A 213 -1.32 -12.76 -9.14
N VAL A 214 -1.10 -12.15 -7.97
CA VAL A 214 0.15 -12.24 -7.21
C VAL A 214 -0.05 -13.22 -6.06
N PRO A 215 0.88 -14.16 -5.81
CA PRO A 215 0.75 -15.09 -4.70
C PRO A 215 0.77 -14.35 -3.35
N LEU A 216 -0.08 -14.79 -2.44
CA LEU A 216 -0.20 -14.26 -1.08
C LEU A 216 0.58 -15.14 -0.10
N ASN A 217 1.57 -14.60 0.59
CA ASN A 217 2.27 -15.31 1.67
C ASN A 217 1.65 -14.90 3.03
N PRO A 218 0.88 -15.76 3.71
CA PRO A 218 0.22 -15.42 4.97
C PRO A 218 1.20 -15.14 6.12
N ILE A 219 2.33 -15.84 6.15
CA ILE A 219 3.39 -15.64 7.16
C ILE A 219 3.99 -14.24 6.99
N ALA A 220 4.31 -13.88 5.74
CA ALA A 220 4.83 -12.56 5.43
C ALA A 220 3.82 -11.44 5.72
N PHE A 221 2.52 -11.68 5.50
CA PHE A 221 1.48 -10.76 5.93
C PHE A 221 1.42 -10.59 7.46
N GLY A 222 1.50 -11.70 8.21
CA GLY A 222 1.51 -11.67 9.68
C GLY A 222 2.69 -10.90 10.25
N ILE A 223 3.92 -11.18 9.76
CA ILE A 223 5.12 -10.43 10.12
C ILE A 223 4.98 -8.96 9.70
N GLY A 224 4.46 -8.70 8.50
CA GLY A 224 4.21 -7.34 8.01
C GLY A 224 3.27 -6.53 8.89
N LEU A 225 2.24 -7.15 9.48
CA LEU A 225 1.35 -6.49 10.45
C LEU A 225 2.09 -6.09 11.73
N ILE A 226 2.96 -6.97 12.25
CA ILE A 226 3.77 -6.67 13.45
C ILE A 226 4.70 -5.49 13.15
N ILE A 227 5.39 -5.51 12.02
CA ILE A 227 6.27 -4.42 11.58
C ILE A 227 5.47 -3.12 11.41
N THR A 228 4.28 -3.18 10.85
CA THR A 228 3.39 -2.01 10.68
C THR A 228 2.98 -1.42 12.04
N ALA A 229 2.74 -2.25 13.05
CA ALA A 229 2.45 -1.80 14.40
C ALA A 229 3.66 -1.12 15.06
N ILE A 230 4.85 -1.73 14.94
CA ILE A 230 6.12 -1.13 15.42
C ILE A 230 6.38 0.21 14.72
N PHE A 231 6.24 0.24 13.38
CA PHE A 231 6.34 1.47 12.60
C PHE A 231 5.39 2.55 13.12
N SER A 232 4.13 2.20 13.39
CA SER A 232 3.13 3.16 13.89
C SER A 232 3.54 3.80 15.23
N ALA A 233 4.20 3.03 16.11
CA ALA A 233 4.70 3.55 17.38
C ALA A 233 5.92 4.47 17.20
N VAL A 234 6.82 4.12 16.29
CA VAL A 234 8.09 4.86 16.07
C VAL A 234 7.91 6.04 15.10
N PHE A 235 6.89 6.03 14.24
CA PHE A 235 6.68 7.01 13.17
C PHE A 235 6.64 8.47 13.64
N PRO A 236 5.99 8.85 14.77
CA PRO A 236 6.00 10.24 15.22
C PRO A 236 7.42 10.77 15.46
N LEU A 237 8.30 9.93 16.02
CA LEU A 237 9.72 10.26 16.19
C LEU A 237 10.43 10.38 14.85
N LEU A 238 10.19 9.45 13.91
CA LEU A 238 10.77 9.53 12.56
C LEU A 238 10.37 10.81 11.84
N LEU A 239 9.10 11.21 11.94
CA LEU A 239 8.60 12.43 11.33
C LEU A 239 9.27 13.67 11.96
N LEU A 240 9.48 13.67 13.27
CA LEU A 240 10.20 14.74 13.96
C LEU A 240 11.65 14.82 13.49
N ILE A 241 12.35 13.68 13.39
CA ILE A 241 13.72 13.61 12.84
C ILE A 241 13.76 14.13 11.40
N PHE A 242 12.77 13.77 10.58
CA PHE A 242 12.70 14.22 9.20
C PHE A 242 12.58 15.74 9.10
N TRP A 243 11.93 16.44 10.05
CA TRP A 243 11.74 17.90 10.00
C TRP A 243 12.70 18.71 10.88
N ALA A 244 13.28 18.16 11.94
CA ALA A 244 14.16 18.88 12.88
C ALA A 244 15.48 19.34 12.24
N THR A 245 15.96 20.55 12.45
CA THR A 245 17.22 20.99 11.81
C THR A 245 18.40 20.05 12.16
N PRO A 246 19.34 19.79 11.23
CA PRO A 246 20.50 18.92 11.50
C PRO A 246 21.35 19.36 12.69
N SER A 247 21.26 20.64 13.07
CA SER A 247 21.87 21.22 14.27
C SER A 247 21.25 20.73 15.59
N ILE A 248 19.97 20.35 15.60
CA ILE A 248 19.22 19.94 16.80
C ILE A 248 19.29 18.42 17.02
N LEU A 249 19.32 17.64 15.94
CA LEU A 249 19.42 16.18 16.00
C LEU A 249 20.67 15.70 15.26
N PRO A 250 21.82 15.57 15.96
CA PRO A 250 23.02 14.98 15.39
C PRO A 250 22.80 13.53 14.96
N SER A 251 23.81 12.91 14.32
CA SER A 251 23.82 11.56 13.76
C SER A 251 23.21 10.45 14.65
N TYR A 252 23.10 10.66 15.96
CA TYR A 252 22.36 9.82 16.90
C TYR A 252 20.86 9.67 16.57
N GLY A 253 20.24 10.55 15.78
CA GLY A 253 18.86 10.39 15.33
C GLY A 253 18.61 9.19 14.39
N GLN A 254 19.65 8.48 13.96
CA GLN A 254 19.56 7.35 13.02
C GLN A 254 19.06 6.05 13.66
N TRP A 255 19.31 5.84 14.95
CA TRP A 255 19.09 4.54 15.61
C TRP A 255 17.65 4.00 15.48
N PRO A 256 16.56 4.80 15.59
CA PRO A 256 15.21 4.24 15.51
C PRO A 256 14.92 3.70 14.11
N LEU A 257 15.47 4.36 13.10
CA LEU A 257 15.32 3.96 11.71
C LEU A 257 16.17 2.75 11.37
N GLN A 258 17.39 2.70 11.90
CA GLN A 258 18.29 1.55 11.75
C GLN A 258 17.68 0.29 12.39
N LEU A 259 17.13 0.41 13.61
CA LEU A 259 16.44 -0.68 14.29
C LEU A 259 15.23 -1.16 13.48
N LEU A 260 14.40 -0.24 13.00
CA LEU A 260 13.26 -0.59 12.15
C LEU A 260 13.71 -1.31 10.87
N TYR A 261 14.78 -0.83 10.23
CA TYR A 261 15.32 -1.44 9.02
C TYR A 261 15.84 -2.86 9.29
N GLN A 262 16.55 -3.08 10.40
CA GLN A 262 17.01 -4.41 10.82
C GLN A 262 15.83 -5.37 11.10
N ILE A 263 14.76 -4.89 11.71
CA ILE A 263 13.52 -5.68 11.91
C ILE A 263 12.91 -6.07 10.56
N VAL A 264 12.91 -5.15 9.57
CA VAL A 264 12.45 -5.45 8.21
C VAL A 264 13.35 -6.49 7.52
N GLU A 265 14.66 -6.36 7.63
CA GLU A 265 15.62 -7.33 7.08
C GLU A 265 15.44 -8.71 7.70
N TRP A 266 15.32 -8.79 9.03
CA TRP A 266 15.07 -10.03 9.76
C TRP A 266 13.74 -10.65 9.35
N GLY A 267 12.67 -9.87 9.32
CA GLY A 267 11.35 -10.33 8.87
C GLY A 267 11.39 -10.85 7.43
N TYR A 268 12.14 -10.18 6.54
CA TYR A 268 12.31 -10.61 5.16
C TYR A 268 13.07 -11.93 5.06
N ALA A 269 14.16 -12.09 5.82
CA ALA A 269 14.94 -13.32 5.84
C ALA A 269 14.10 -14.53 6.28
N LEU A 270 13.15 -14.34 7.21
CA LEU A 270 12.23 -15.40 7.63
C LEU A 270 11.24 -15.85 6.55
N VAL A 271 10.96 -15.02 5.54
CA VAL A 271 9.87 -15.30 4.58
C VAL A 271 10.33 -15.46 3.14
N VAL A 272 11.60 -15.16 2.85
CA VAL A 272 12.12 -15.13 1.47
C VAL A 272 11.99 -16.49 0.77
N ASP A 273 12.18 -17.58 1.51
CA ASP A 273 12.13 -18.95 1.00
C ASP A 273 10.72 -19.54 1.00
N TYR A 274 9.78 -18.92 1.73
CA TYR A 274 8.40 -19.36 1.79
C TYR A 274 7.64 -18.94 0.52
N ARG A 275 7.16 -19.94 -0.22
CA ARG A 275 6.29 -19.71 -1.38
C ARG A 275 4.92 -19.22 -0.93
N GLY A 276 4.37 -18.24 -1.64
CA GLY A 276 3.03 -17.74 -1.37
C GLY A 276 1.95 -18.65 -1.97
N LEU A 277 0.75 -18.57 -1.42
CA LEU A 277 -0.46 -19.22 -1.90
C LEU A 277 -1.03 -18.44 -3.09
N THR A 278 -1.28 -19.10 -4.21
CA THR A 278 -2.09 -18.51 -5.29
C THR A 278 -3.54 -18.49 -4.84
N ILE A 279 -4.15 -17.31 -4.82
CA ILE A 279 -5.57 -17.19 -4.44
C ILE A 279 -6.43 -17.63 -5.63
N THR A 280 -7.12 -18.75 -5.47
CA THR A 280 -8.08 -19.27 -6.44
C THR A 280 -9.49 -18.73 -6.15
N ALA A 281 -10.39 -18.83 -7.14
CA ALA A 281 -11.79 -18.42 -6.99
C ALA A 281 -12.55 -19.18 -5.87
N PRO A 282 -12.35 -20.50 -5.66
CA PRO A 282 -12.94 -21.23 -4.52
C PRO A 282 -12.49 -20.71 -3.15
N LEU A 283 -11.19 -20.45 -2.97
CA LEU A 283 -10.65 -19.94 -1.71
C LEU A 283 -11.17 -18.52 -1.43
N PHE A 284 -11.27 -17.70 -2.47
CA PHE A 284 -11.90 -16.38 -2.40
C PHE A 284 -13.38 -16.45 -2.02
N LEU A 285 -14.15 -17.36 -2.63
CA LEU A 285 -15.56 -17.57 -2.30
C LEU A 285 -15.76 -18.02 -0.85
N GLY A 286 -14.89 -18.92 -0.36
CA GLY A 286 -14.86 -19.33 1.05
C GLY A 286 -14.67 -18.16 2.01
N MET A 287 -13.76 -17.25 1.69
CA MET A 287 -13.52 -16.06 2.50
C MET A 287 -14.67 -15.05 2.44
N ILE A 288 -15.34 -14.90 1.30
CA ILE A 288 -16.57 -14.09 1.20
C ILE A 288 -17.65 -14.69 2.10
N LEU A 289 -17.92 -15.99 1.99
CA LEU A 289 -18.92 -16.68 2.80
C LEU A 289 -18.63 -16.53 4.29
N TRP A 290 -17.37 -16.63 4.70
CA TRP A 290 -16.98 -16.36 6.08
C TRP A 290 -17.27 -14.94 6.54
N SER A 291 -16.98 -13.94 5.70
CA SER A 291 -17.22 -12.52 6.02
C SER A 291 -18.71 -12.18 6.17
N LEU A 292 -19.58 -12.93 5.49
CA LEU A 292 -21.04 -12.79 5.49
C LEU A 292 -21.73 -13.54 6.63
N LEU A 293 -21.06 -14.50 7.28
CA LEU A 293 -21.66 -15.26 8.37
C LEU A 293 -21.91 -14.38 9.62
N PRO A 294 -23.05 -14.57 10.31
CA PRO A 294 -23.33 -13.87 11.56
C PRO A 294 -22.23 -14.10 12.61
N ILE A 295 -22.01 -13.13 13.50
CA ILE A 295 -20.98 -13.19 14.56
C ILE A 295 -21.03 -14.50 15.36
N ARG A 296 -22.24 -15.01 15.65
CA ARG A 296 -22.44 -16.28 16.39
C ARG A 296 -21.87 -17.51 15.65
N ARG A 297 -21.76 -17.45 14.32
CA ARG A 297 -21.23 -18.52 13.46
C ARG A 297 -19.87 -18.18 12.84
N TRP A 298 -19.25 -17.07 13.22
CA TRP A 298 -17.98 -16.63 12.63
C TRP A 298 -16.84 -17.65 12.81
N ARG A 299 -16.86 -18.42 13.92
CA ARG A 299 -15.90 -19.51 14.19
C ARG A 299 -16.07 -20.65 13.18
N GLN A 300 -17.31 -20.96 12.81
CA GLN A 300 -17.62 -22.01 11.82
C GLN A 300 -17.15 -21.59 10.42
N GLY A 301 -17.33 -20.32 10.05
CA GLY A 301 -16.80 -19.81 8.78
C GLY A 301 -15.27 -19.74 8.72
N LEU A 302 -14.60 -19.53 9.85
CA LEU A 302 -13.14 -19.62 9.95
C LEU A 302 -12.69 -21.08 9.72
N VAL A 303 -13.38 -22.06 10.32
CA VAL A 303 -13.11 -23.49 10.09
C VAL A 303 -13.37 -23.87 8.62
N ILE A 304 -14.47 -23.41 8.01
CA ILE A 304 -14.77 -23.65 6.59
C ILE A 304 -13.69 -23.01 5.69
N SER A 305 -13.25 -21.78 5.99
CA SER A 305 -12.18 -21.12 5.23
C SER A 305 -10.85 -21.83 5.36
N LEU A 306 -10.50 -22.31 6.55
CA LEU A 306 -9.31 -23.14 6.78
C LEU A 306 -9.42 -24.49 6.07
N LEU A 307 -10.58 -25.14 6.10
CA LEU A 307 -10.84 -26.38 5.36
C LEU A 307 -10.71 -26.18 3.85
N LEU A 308 -11.28 -25.10 3.30
CA LEU A 308 -11.11 -24.75 1.89
C LEU A 308 -9.66 -24.43 1.54
N LEU A 309 -8.92 -23.79 2.45
CA LEU A 309 -7.48 -23.54 2.30
C LEU A 309 -6.68 -24.86 2.31
N LEU A 310 -7.08 -25.85 3.11
CA LEU A 310 -6.49 -27.19 3.13
C LEU A 310 -6.87 -28.00 1.88
N ILE A 311 -8.11 -27.91 1.41
CA ILE A 311 -8.59 -28.61 0.20
C ILE A 311 -7.93 -28.02 -1.07
N ASP A 312 -7.77 -26.70 -1.13
CA ASP A 312 -7.11 -25.99 -2.24
C ASP A 312 -5.58 -26.05 -2.14
N SER A 313 -5.01 -26.47 -1.00
CA SER A 313 -3.57 -26.73 -0.84
C SER A 313 -3.09 -27.99 -1.58
N ASN A 314 -3.96 -28.64 -2.36
CA ASN A 314 -3.60 -29.81 -3.17
C ASN A 314 -2.70 -29.39 -4.36
N PRO A 315 -1.46 -29.91 -4.45
CA PRO A 315 -0.45 -29.48 -5.43
C PRO A 315 -0.72 -29.93 -6.87
N ILE A 316 -1.85 -30.58 -7.15
CA ILE A 316 -2.18 -31.09 -8.49
C ILE A 316 -2.52 -29.94 -9.46
N LEU A 317 -3.08 -28.83 -8.97
CA LEU A 317 -3.45 -27.67 -9.79
C LEU A 317 -2.72 -26.37 -9.41
N ASN A 318 -1.93 -26.39 -8.32
CA ASN A 318 -1.01 -25.31 -7.95
C ASN A 318 0.34 -25.44 -8.68
N LEU A 319 0.27 -25.76 -9.97
CA LEU A 319 1.42 -25.69 -10.85
C LEU A 319 1.81 -24.20 -10.95
N PRO A 320 3.09 -23.87 -10.74
CA PRO A 320 3.57 -22.51 -10.90
C PRO A 320 3.09 -21.97 -12.25
N ALA A 321 2.62 -20.72 -12.31
CA ALA A 321 2.34 -20.09 -13.60
C ALA A 321 3.57 -20.23 -14.52
N ASP A 322 4.77 -20.21 -13.96
CA ASP A 322 6.07 -20.47 -14.59
C ASP A 322 6.28 -21.89 -15.17
N ARG A 323 5.47 -22.91 -14.83
CA ARG A 323 5.45 -24.21 -15.55
C ARG A 323 4.55 -24.18 -16.79
N PHE A 324 3.49 -23.37 -16.79
CA PHE A 324 2.66 -23.12 -17.99
C PHE A 324 3.21 -21.99 -18.87
N TYR A 325 4.01 -21.11 -18.26
CA TYR A 325 4.83 -20.08 -18.88
C TYR A 325 6.29 -20.45 -18.67
N ALA A 326 6.71 -21.62 -19.18
CA ALA A 326 8.13 -21.84 -19.41
C ALA A 326 8.64 -20.62 -20.17
N ARG A 327 9.43 -19.76 -19.51
CA ARG A 327 10.14 -18.69 -20.21
C ARG A 327 10.90 -19.41 -21.30
N PRO A 328 10.68 -19.11 -22.60
CA PRO A 328 11.47 -19.75 -23.62
C PRO A 328 12.94 -19.47 -23.27
N PRO A 329 13.78 -20.52 -23.16
CA PRO A 329 15.12 -20.42 -22.58
C PRO A 329 16.02 -19.39 -23.29
N ASN A 330 15.61 -18.92 -24.46
CA ASN A 330 16.34 -17.97 -25.29
C ASN A 330 15.61 -16.62 -25.41
N ARG A 331 15.43 -15.88 -24.29
CA ARG A 331 15.33 -14.40 -24.41
C ARG A 331 16.74 -13.85 -24.56
N VAL A 332 17.27 -13.90 -25.78
CA VAL A 332 18.40 -13.04 -26.14
C VAL A 332 17.92 -11.60 -25.96
N VAL A 333 18.38 -10.93 -24.91
CA VAL A 333 18.19 -9.49 -24.72
C VAL A 333 19.14 -8.81 -25.70
N VAL A 334 18.76 -8.76 -26.97
CA VAL A 334 19.50 -7.97 -27.95
C VAL A 334 19.11 -6.50 -27.73
N PRO A 335 20.05 -5.59 -27.46
CA PRO A 335 19.77 -4.16 -27.44
C PRO A 335 19.32 -3.75 -28.86
N ILE A 336 18.05 -3.40 -28.99
CA ILE A 336 17.47 -2.99 -30.26
C ILE A 336 17.81 -1.51 -30.49
N SER A 337 18.81 -1.24 -31.33
CA SER A 337 18.98 0.08 -31.93
C SER A 337 18.14 0.18 -33.21
N ARG A 338 17.44 1.30 -33.42
CA ARG A 338 16.74 1.58 -34.70
C ARG A 338 17.68 1.49 -35.90
N GLN A 339 18.96 1.76 -35.71
CA GLN A 339 20.00 1.68 -36.76
C GLN A 339 20.26 0.24 -37.25
N GLN A 340 19.83 -0.78 -36.49
CA GLN A 340 20.02 -2.19 -36.86
C GLN A 340 18.82 -2.79 -37.60
N MET A 341 17.74 -2.04 -37.81
CA MET A 341 16.57 -2.51 -38.57
C MET A 341 16.91 -2.54 -40.06
N ARG A 342 16.72 -3.69 -40.69
CA ARG A 342 16.87 -3.90 -42.14
C ARG A 342 15.53 -3.66 -42.83
N GLU A 343 14.48 -4.29 -42.33
CA GLU A 343 13.13 -4.24 -42.92
C GLU A 343 12.07 -4.19 -41.82
N SER A 344 10.96 -3.51 -42.10
CA SER A 344 9.76 -3.56 -41.27
C SER A 344 8.52 -3.67 -42.14
N SER A 345 7.65 -4.64 -41.86
CA SER A 345 6.36 -4.81 -42.52
C SER A 345 5.23 -4.76 -41.49
N ARG A 346 4.15 -4.07 -41.83
CA ARG A 346 2.93 -4.03 -41.01
C ARG A 346 2.09 -5.28 -41.31
N LYS A 347 1.57 -5.91 -40.26
CA LYS A 347 0.64 -7.04 -40.35
C LYS A 347 -0.66 -6.66 -39.63
N SER A 348 -1.74 -7.37 -39.91
CA SER A 348 -3.06 -7.11 -39.31
C SER A 348 -3.03 -7.20 -37.77
N ASP A 349 -2.11 -7.99 -37.21
CA ASP A 349 -1.93 -8.19 -35.77
C ASP A 349 -0.75 -7.41 -35.15
N GLY A 350 -0.04 -6.57 -35.92
CA GLY A 350 1.06 -5.72 -35.44
C GLY A 350 2.17 -5.45 -36.47
N TYR A 351 3.44 -5.62 -36.10
CA TYR A 351 4.60 -5.33 -36.96
C TYR A 351 5.59 -6.49 -36.99
N HIS A 352 6.20 -6.72 -38.13
CA HIS A 352 7.28 -7.67 -38.31
C HIS A 352 8.54 -6.91 -38.71
N VAL A 353 9.64 -7.10 -37.96
CA VAL A 353 10.89 -6.37 -38.13
C VAL A 353 12.02 -7.36 -38.32
N VAL A 354 12.83 -7.17 -39.36
CA VAL A 354 14.06 -7.94 -39.62
C VAL A 354 15.25 -7.04 -39.32
N TYR A 355 16.20 -7.52 -38.53
CA TYR A 355 17.42 -6.82 -38.17
C TYR A 355 18.60 -7.30 -39.02
N ARG A 356 19.61 -6.45 -39.17
CA ARG A 356 20.84 -6.75 -39.94
C ARG A 356 21.63 -7.95 -39.39
N ASN A 357 21.49 -8.26 -38.11
CA ASN A 357 22.13 -9.42 -37.46
C ASN A 357 21.41 -10.76 -37.69
N GLY A 358 20.45 -10.81 -38.63
CA GLY A 358 19.66 -12.02 -38.94
C GLY A 358 18.53 -12.30 -37.95
N LEU A 359 18.33 -11.46 -36.94
CA LEU A 359 17.21 -11.57 -36.01
C LEU A 359 15.93 -11.05 -36.69
N SER A 360 14.84 -11.80 -36.57
CA SER A 360 13.52 -11.41 -37.05
C SER A 360 12.53 -11.41 -35.89
N CYS A 361 11.88 -10.28 -35.64
CA CYS A 361 10.94 -10.10 -34.53
C CYS A 361 9.53 -9.77 -35.04
N ARG A 362 8.54 -10.52 -34.55
CA ARG A 362 7.12 -10.20 -34.69
C ARG A 362 6.61 -9.55 -33.41
N TYR A 363 6.09 -8.34 -33.54
CA TYR A 363 5.42 -7.57 -32.51
C TYR A 363 3.92 -7.68 -32.75
N ARG A 364 3.19 -8.28 -31.80
CA ARG A 364 1.73 -8.30 -31.81
C ARG A 364 1.16 -7.25 -30.87
N ILE A 365 0.15 -6.52 -31.35
CA ILE A 365 -0.56 -5.50 -30.58
C ILE A 365 -2.01 -5.99 -30.44
N GLY A 366 -2.36 -6.53 -29.27
CA GLY A 366 -3.71 -6.97 -28.95
C GLY A 366 -4.09 -6.58 -27.52
N HIS A 367 -5.36 -6.19 -27.31
CA HIS A 367 -6.02 -5.79 -26.05
C HIS A 367 -5.11 -5.75 -24.80
N GLY A 368 -4.29 -4.71 -24.70
CA GLY A 368 -3.50 -4.40 -23.50
C GLY A 368 -2.16 -5.14 -23.34
N ARG A 369 -1.69 -5.94 -24.31
CA ARG A 369 -0.38 -6.61 -24.24
C ARG A 369 0.44 -6.43 -25.52
N HIS A 370 1.68 -5.96 -25.35
CA HIS A 370 2.71 -6.03 -26.38
C HIS A 370 3.36 -7.42 -26.31
N GLN A 371 3.09 -8.29 -27.30
CA GLN A 371 3.82 -9.56 -27.41
C GLN A 371 4.95 -9.42 -28.42
N ARG A 372 6.18 -9.78 -28.02
CA ARG A 372 7.36 -9.81 -28.90
C ARG A 372 7.85 -11.25 -29.02
N ARG A 373 7.88 -11.77 -30.24
CA ARG A 373 8.55 -13.04 -30.57
C ARG A 373 9.70 -12.75 -31.52
N CYS A 374 10.91 -13.10 -31.13
CA CYS A 374 12.08 -12.97 -31.99
C CYS A 374 12.64 -14.36 -32.28
N TYR A 375 13.04 -14.58 -33.53
CA TYR A 375 13.70 -15.79 -33.99
C TYR A 375 14.92 -15.37 -34.80
N ARG A 376 15.99 -16.14 -34.71
CA ARG A 376 17.14 -16.00 -35.59
C ARG A 376 16.87 -16.90 -36.78
N ARG A 377 16.94 -16.36 -37.99
CA ARG A 377 16.95 -17.21 -39.19
C ARG A 377 18.26 -17.97 -39.27
#